data_AF-A0A1G8W9N9-F1
#
_entry.id   AF-A0A1G8W9N9-F1
#
_cell.length_a   1.000
_cell.length_b   1.000
_cell.length_c   1.000
_cell.angle_alpha   90.00
_cell.angle_beta   90.00
_cell.angle_gamma   90.00
#
_symmetry.space_group_name_H-M   'P 1'
#
loop_
_entity.id
_entity.type
_entity.pdbx_description
1 polymer ?
#
loop_
_entity_poly.entity_id
_entity_poly.type
_entity_poly.pdbx_seq_one_letter_code
_entity_poly.pdbx_strand_id
1 'polypeptide(L)'
;MKQAIYSSRTADKFVVRLPDGMRERIADVARNHHRSMNSEIIARLEQSLIQEGSLGDDLNMRLDSPELSLHERELLQRFRQLSRRQQNALVALIAHDMEMAAEEATA
;
A
#
# COMPACT_ATOMS: atom_id res chain seq x y z
N MET A 1 33.39 1.68 6.27
CA MET A 1 32.20 0.95 6.77
C MET A 1 32.19 -0.42 6.11
N LYS A 2 32.26 -1.51 6.87
CA LYS A 2 32.31 -2.88 6.30
C LYS A 2 30.89 -3.25 5.86
N GLN A 3 30.67 -3.43 4.55
CA GLN A 3 29.47 -4.10 4.04
C GLN A 3 29.43 -5.49 4.68
N ALA A 4 28.47 -5.72 5.57
CA ALA A 4 28.19 -7.06 6.05
C ALA A 4 27.80 -7.89 4.82
N ILE A 5 28.60 -8.92 4.53
CA ILE A 5 28.37 -9.81 3.40
C ILE A 5 27.09 -10.59 3.71
N TYR A 6 25.97 -10.18 3.12
CA TYR A 6 24.71 -10.89 3.23
C TYR A 6 24.87 -12.24 2.52
N SER A 7 25.03 -13.30 3.32
CA SER A 7 25.13 -14.68 2.85
C SER A 7 23.93 -15.47 3.34
N SER A 8 23.66 -16.62 2.72
CA SER A 8 22.63 -17.54 3.20
C SER A 8 22.82 -17.99 4.66
N ARG A 9 24.06 -17.88 5.20
CA ARG A 9 24.39 -18.21 6.58
C ARG A 9 24.02 -17.10 7.58
N THR A 10 23.99 -15.85 7.11
CA THR A 10 23.69 -14.66 7.91
C THR A 10 22.28 -14.10 7.64
N ALA A 11 21.55 -14.70 6.69
CA ALA A 11 20.18 -14.33 6.38
C ALA A 11 19.23 -14.74 7.51
N ASP A 12 18.23 -13.89 7.78
CA ASP A 12 17.14 -14.19 8.70
C ASP A 12 16.32 -15.39 8.20
N LYS A 13 15.92 -16.25 9.13
CA LYS A 13 15.24 -17.52 8.81
C LYS A 13 13.88 -17.55 9.49
N PHE A 14 12.87 -17.93 8.72
CA PHE A 14 11.51 -18.12 9.20
C PHE A 14 10.98 -19.48 8.77
N VAL A 15 10.45 -20.26 9.71
CA VAL A 15 9.89 -21.60 9.43
C VAL A 15 8.40 -21.46 9.12
N VAL A 16 8.03 -21.72 7.87
CA VAL A 16 6.64 -21.69 7.41
C VAL A 16 6.01 -23.08 7.53
N ARG A 17 4.81 -23.15 8.12
CA ARG A 17 3.98 -24.36 8.12
C ARG A 17 3.02 -24.30 6.95
N LEU A 18 3.21 -25.17 5.96
CA LEU A 18 2.39 -25.23 4.75
C LEU A 18 1.28 -26.28 4.93
N PRO A 19 0.05 -26.01 4.44
CA PRO A 19 -1.00 -27.02 4.34
C PRO A 19 -0.65 -28.08 3.29
N ASP A 20 -1.33 -29.22 3.36
CA ASP A 20 -1.10 -30.36 2.46
C ASP A 20 -1.15 -29.96 0.98
N GLY A 21 -0.19 -30.47 0.20
CA GLY A 21 -0.07 -30.22 -1.24
C GLY A 21 0.47 -28.83 -1.64
N MET A 22 0.56 -27.87 -0.70
CA MET A 22 1.05 -26.53 -1.04
C MET A 22 2.55 -26.52 -1.33
N ARG A 23 3.34 -27.38 -0.67
CA ARG A 23 4.78 -27.48 -0.89
C ARG A 23 5.10 -27.96 -2.30
N GLU A 24 4.40 -28.98 -2.77
CA GLU A 24 4.53 -29.57 -4.10
C GLU A 24 4.18 -28.53 -5.16
N ARG A 25 3.08 -27.80 -4.97
CA ARG A 25 2.66 -26.71 -5.86
C ARG A 25 3.73 -25.61 -5.94
N ILE A 26 4.36 -25.21 -4.84
CA ILE A 26 5.45 -24.23 -4.85
C ILE A 26 6.67 -24.78 -5.61
N ALA A 27 7.00 -26.07 -5.42
CA ALA A 27 8.09 -26.71 -6.13
C ALA A 27 7.88 -26.76 -7.64
N ASP A 28 6.66 -27.05 -8.10
CA ASP A 28 6.29 -27.01 -9.52
C ASP A 28 6.47 -25.62 -10.13
N VAL A 29 5.96 -24.60 -9.45
CA VAL A 29 6.08 -23.20 -9.90
C VAL A 29 7.56 -22.78 -9.94
N ALA A 30 8.33 -23.09 -8.90
CA ALA A 30 9.75 -22.74 -8.83
C ALA A 30 10.55 -23.39 -9.98
N ARG A 31 10.23 -24.65 -10.33
CA ARG A 31 10.81 -25.34 -11.50
C ARG A 31 10.46 -24.63 -12.81
N ASN A 32 9.19 -24.27 -13.00
CA ASN A 32 8.74 -23.57 -14.20
C ASN A 32 9.40 -22.18 -14.35
N HIS A 33 9.71 -21.52 -13.24
CA HIS A 33 10.41 -20.23 -13.24
C HIS A 33 11.94 -20.34 -13.17
N HIS A 34 12.50 -21.54 -13.22
CA HIS A 34 13.95 -21.81 -13.12
C HIS A 34 14.61 -21.21 -11.87
N ARG A 35 13.93 -21.29 -10.73
CA ARG A 35 14.38 -20.74 -9.44
C ARG A 35 14.35 -21.78 -8.33
N SER A 36 15.09 -21.53 -7.25
CA SER A 36 14.95 -22.32 -6.03
C SER A 36 13.58 -22.07 -5.38
N MET A 37 13.04 -23.03 -4.61
CA MET A 37 11.80 -22.81 -3.87
C MET A 37 11.88 -21.58 -2.95
N ASN A 38 13.02 -21.35 -2.30
CA ASN A 38 13.21 -20.18 -1.46
C ASN A 38 13.10 -18.89 -2.28
N SER A 39 13.77 -18.84 -3.43
CA SER A 39 13.71 -17.69 -4.35
C SER A 39 12.30 -17.44 -4.88
N GLU A 40 11.52 -18.48 -5.15
CA GLU A 40 10.11 -18.33 -5.56
C GLU A 40 9.25 -17.80 -4.41
N ILE A 41 9.41 -18.30 -3.18
CA ILE A 41 8.69 -17.81 -2.00
C ILE A 41 9.00 -16.32 -1.78
N ILE A 42 10.27 -15.92 -1.84
CA ILE A 42 10.67 -14.51 -1.71
C ILE A 42 10.04 -13.66 -2.81
N ALA A 43 10.11 -14.09 -4.08
CA ALA A 43 9.51 -13.34 -5.18
C ALA A 43 7.99 -13.12 -5.01
N ARG A 44 7.27 -14.14 -4.53
CA ARG A 44 5.83 -14.04 -4.24
C ARG A 44 5.54 -13.08 -3.09
N LEU A 45 6.35 -13.12 -2.03
CA LEU A 45 6.20 -12.22 -0.89
C LEU A 45 6.51 -10.77 -1.28
N GLU A 46 7.59 -10.53 -2.01
CA GLU A 46 7.94 -9.20 -2.54
C GLU A 46 6.80 -8.65 -3.41
N GLN A 47 6.29 -9.47 -4.34
CA GLN A 47 5.17 -9.06 -5.19
C GLN A 47 3.92 -8.74 -4.37
N SER A 48 3.56 -9.54 -3.36
CA SER A 48 2.40 -9.28 -2.49
C SER A 48 2.59 -8.00 -1.69
N LEU A 49 3.77 -7.78 -1.11
CA LEU A 49 4.06 -6.59 -0.31
C LEU A 49 4.12 -5.32 -1.16
N ILE A 50 4.64 -5.39 -2.38
CA ILE A 50 4.60 -4.29 -3.34
C ILE A 50 3.16 -4.04 -3.77
N GLN A 51 2.36 -5.08 -4.01
CA GLN A 51 0.96 -4.91 -4.39
C GLN A 51 0.15 -4.33 -3.24
N GLU A 52 0.35 -4.75 -1.99
CA GLU A 52 -0.30 -4.18 -0.80
C GLU A 52 0.18 -2.75 -0.52
N GLY A 53 1.47 -2.48 -0.68
CA GLY A 53 2.05 -1.15 -0.59
C GLY A 53 1.53 -0.22 -1.69
N SER A 54 1.45 -0.71 -2.92
CA SER A 54 0.84 -0.02 -4.07
C SER A 54 -0.65 0.17 -3.83
N LEU A 55 -1.39 -0.78 -3.27
CA LEU A 55 -2.81 -0.61 -2.93
C LEU A 55 -2.99 0.47 -1.84
N GLY A 56 -2.07 0.54 -0.86
CA GLY A 56 -2.01 1.59 0.14
C GLY A 56 -1.64 2.96 -0.44
N ASP A 57 -0.77 2.98 -1.44
CA ASP A 57 -0.41 4.19 -2.20
C ASP A 57 -1.47 4.54 -3.26
N ASP A 58 -2.22 3.58 -3.80
CA ASP A 58 -3.28 3.71 -4.82
C ASP A 58 -4.55 4.28 -4.20
N LEU A 59 -4.90 3.90 -2.96
CA LEU A 59 -5.89 4.64 -2.17
C LEU A 59 -5.48 6.11 -1.98
N ASN A 60 -4.16 6.35 -1.91
CA ASN A 60 -3.55 7.66 -1.85
C ASN A 60 -3.08 8.21 -3.22
N MET A 61 -3.46 7.60 -4.36
CA MET A 61 -3.04 8.02 -5.70
C MET A 61 -4.16 7.89 -6.76
N ARG A 62 -5.40 7.60 -6.35
CA ARG A 62 -6.58 7.62 -7.25
C ARG A 62 -7.05 9.03 -7.66
N LEU A 63 -6.12 9.95 -7.93
CA LEU A 63 -6.37 11.28 -8.52
C LEU A 63 -6.88 11.20 -9.96
N ASP A 64 -6.57 10.10 -10.64
CA ASP A 64 -6.85 9.91 -12.07
C ASP A 64 -8.17 9.16 -12.32
N SER A 65 -9.12 9.19 -11.37
CA SER A 65 -10.48 8.77 -11.71
C SER A 65 -11.01 9.73 -12.79
N PRO A 66 -11.43 9.23 -13.97
CA PRO A 66 -11.93 10.08 -15.06
C PRO A 66 -13.21 10.85 -14.65
N GLU A 67 -13.81 10.49 -13.52
CA GLU A 67 -15.02 11.09 -12.97
C GLU A 67 -14.76 12.38 -12.18
N LEU A 68 -13.51 12.67 -11.77
CA LEU A 68 -13.19 13.87 -11.00
C LEU A 68 -13.03 15.09 -11.92
N SER A 69 -13.74 16.17 -11.59
CA SER A 69 -13.57 17.51 -12.16
C SER A 69 -12.16 18.05 -11.90
N LEU A 70 -11.70 18.99 -12.74
CA LEU A 70 -10.39 19.64 -12.59
C LEU A 70 -10.20 20.23 -11.18
N HIS A 71 -11.26 20.79 -10.61
CA HIS A 71 -11.20 21.41 -9.29
C HIS A 71 -11.02 20.39 -8.17
N GLU A 72 -11.68 19.24 -8.26
CA GLU A 72 -11.57 18.16 -7.27
C GLU A 72 -10.18 17.55 -7.27
N ARG A 73 -9.60 17.39 -8.47
CA ARG A 73 -8.20 16.93 -8.62
C ARG A 73 -7.23 17.91 -7.99
N GLU A 74 -7.41 19.21 -8.22
CA GLU A 74 -6.55 20.24 -7.64
C GLU A 74 -6.64 20.27 -6.11
N LEU A 75 -7.84 20.17 -5.54
CA LEU A 75 -8.05 20.11 -4.09
C LEU A 75 -7.33 18.90 -3.47
N LEU A 76 -7.50 17.72 -4.06
CA LEU A 76 -6.88 16.48 -3.57
C LEU A 76 -5.35 16.55 -3.66
N GLN A 77 -4.81 17.11 -4.75
CA GLN A 77 -3.37 17.30 -4.92
C GLN A 77 -2.81 18.21 -3.82
N ARG A 78 -3.45 19.36 -3.57
CA ARG A 78 -3.03 20.29 -2.50
C ARG A 78 -3.17 19.66 -1.12
N PHE A 79 -4.26 18.93 -0.86
CA PHE A 79 -4.49 18.27 0.42
C PHE A 79 -3.39 17.28 0.78
N ARG A 80 -2.91 16.49 -0.18
CA ARG A 80 -1.82 15.52 0.05
C ARG A 80 -0.46 16.18 0.31
N GLN A 81 -0.25 17.41 -0.15
CA GLN A 81 0.97 18.18 0.11
C GLN A 81 0.99 18.82 1.51
N LEU A 82 -0.14 18.86 2.21
CA LEU A 82 -0.23 19.40 3.57
C LEU A 82 0.31 18.41 4.60
N SER A 83 0.82 18.93 5.72
CA SER A 83 1.16 18.09 6.88
C SER A 83 -0.10 17.46 7.50
N ARG A 84 0.03 16.32 8.19
CA ARG A 84 -1.11 15.66 8.86
C ARG A 84 -1.91 16.61 9.77
N ARG A 85 -1.23 17.52 10.46
CA ARG A 85 -1.89 18.53 11.32
C ARG A 85 -2.76 19.48 10.49
N GLN A 86 -2.25 19.94 9.34
CA GLN A 86 -2.98 20.83 8.45
C GLN A 86 -4.13 20.12 7.74
N GLN A 87 -3.97 18.85 7.37
CA GLN A 87 -5.05 18.02 6.83
C GLN A 87 -6.21 17.89 7.83
N ASN A 88 -5.90 17.53 9.08
CA ASN A 88 -6.91 17.40 10.13
C ASN A 88 -7.63 18.74 10.41
N ALA A 89 -6.89 19.85 10.40
CA ALA A 89 -7.47 21.18 10.58
C ALA A 89 -8.42 21.55 9.43
N LEU A 90 -8.05 21.26 8.18
CA LEU A 90 -8.90 21.52 7.02
C LEU A 90 -10.19 20.69 7.06
N VAL A 91 -10.08 19.40 7.40
CA VAL A 91 -11.26 18.52 7.52
C VAL A 91 -12.20 19.03 8.62
N ALA A 92 -11.66 19.45 9.77
CA ALA A 92 -12.45 20.00 10.86
C ALA A 92 -13.16 21.31 10.46
N LEU A 93 -12.50 22.18 9.70
CA LEU A 93 -13.09 23.41 9.20
C LEU A 93 -14.26 23.14 8.23
N ILE A 94 -14.04 22.25 7.25
CA ILE A 94 -15.08 21.88 6.27
C ILE A 94 -16.28 21.25 6.98
N ALA A 95 -16.04 20.35 7.94
CA ALA A 95 -17.11 19.72 8.71
C ALA A 95 -17.93 20.74 9.51
N HIS A 96 -17.25 21.70 10.16
CA HIS A 96 -17.91 22.77 10.90
C HIS A 96 -18.76 23.66 9.99
N ASP A 97 -18.23 24.09 8.85
CA ASP A 97 -18.97 24.93 7.90
C ASP A 97 -20.20 24.20 7.33
N MET A 98 -20.10 22.88 7.09
CA MET A 98 -21.23 22.06 6.65
C MET A 98 -22.31 21.92 7.73
N GLU A 99 -21.92 21.75 8.99
CA GLU A 99 -22.85 21.69 10.12
C GLU A 99 -23.59 23.03 10.30
N MET A 100 -22.86 24.15 10.26
CA MET A 100 -23.45 25.49 10.37
C MET A 100 -24.43 25.80 9.23
N ALA A 101 -24.07 25.44 7.98
CA ALA A 101 -24.95 25.62 6.83
C ALA A 101 -26.23 24.75 6.90
N ALA A 102 -26.14 23.55 7.51
CA ALA A 102 -27.30 22.69 7.72
C ALA A 102 -28.24 23.24 8.80
N GLU A 103 -27.70 23.82 9.87
CA GLU A 103 -28.49 24.45 10.93
C GLU A 103 -29.23 25.69 10.42
N GLU A 104 -28.57 26.57 9.65
CA GLU A 104 -29.18 27.75 9.02
C GLU A 104 -30.28 27.41 8.01
N ALA A 105 -30.20 26.25 7.33
CA ALA A 105 -31.23 25.81 6.38
C ALA A 105 -32.48 25.21 7.07
N THR A 106 -32.40 24.90 8.36
CA THR A 106 -33.50 24.32 9.17
C THR A 106 -34.20 25.32 10.09
N ALA A 107 -33.70 26.57 10.14
CA ALA A 107 -34.27 27.69 10.88
C ALA A 107 -35.15 28.58 9.99
#